data_AF-A0AB73BJF7-F1
#
_entry.id   AF-A0AB73BJF7-F1
#
_cell.length_a   1.000
_cell.length_b   1.000
_cell.length_c   1.000
_cell.angle_alpha   90.00
_cell.angle_beta   90.00
_cell.angle_gamma   90.00
#
_symmetry.space_group_name_H-M   'P 1'
#
loop_
_entity.id
_entity.type
_entity.pdbx_description
1 polymer ?
#
loop_
_entity_poly.entity_id
_entity_poly.type
_entity_poly.pdbx_seq_one_letter_code
_entity_poly.pdbx_strand_id
1 'polypeptide(L)'
;MFFLNKLFFWERGRQKSGYDKMLICGATWPIKFDTYLLKFPQGSEIAPHTDKVESGKHYRLNIVLKKADLGGEFICSNPIFETKRVKLFRPDVSEHQVSKVIKGNRYLLSIGWIKGSAKC
;
A
#
# COMPACT_ATOMS: atom_id res chain seq x y z
N MET A 1 4.35 14.89 16.90
CA MET A 1 5.79 14.55 16.97
C MET A 1 5.98 13.03 16.94
N PHE A 2 5.70 12.35 15.83
CA PHE A 2 5.69 10.86 15.82
C PHE A 2 6.16 10.18 14.52
N PHE A 3 6.58 10.92 13.48
CA PHE A 3 6.96 10.30 12.20
C PHE A 3 8.48 10.22 11.95
N LEU A 4 9.30 11.06 12.57
CA LEU A 4 10.73 11.18 12.21
C LEU A 4 11.54 9.89 12.42
N ASN A 5 11.33 9.17 13.52
CA ASN A 5 12.14 7.99 13.88
C ASN A 5 11.88 6.76 12.99
N LYS A 6 10.91 6.82 12.06
CA LYS A 6 10.56 5.73 11.15
C LYS A 6 10.75 6.08 9.68
N LEU A 7 11.15 7.31 9.38
CA LEU A 7 11.43 7.72 8.02
C LEU A 7 12.65 6.98 7.50
N PHE A 8 12.57 6.48 6.27
CA PHE A 8 13.68 5.86 5.55
C PHE A 8 14.24 4.57 6.18
N PHE A 9 13.52 3.95 7.12
CA PHE A 9 13.84 2.62 7.64
C PHE A 9 12.87 1.56 7.11
N TRP A 10 13.41 0.41 6.74
CA TRP A 10 12.59 -0.75 6.37
C TRP A 10 12.00 -1.38 7.63
N GLU A 11 10.68 -1.53 7.65
CA GLU A 11 9.93 -2.25 8.66
C GLU A 11 9.16 -3.41 8.00
N ARG A 12 8.90 -4.47 8.77
CA ARG A 12 8.01 -5.54 8.31
C ARG A 12 6.60 -5.01 8.07
N GLY A 13 5.99 -5.51 7.00
CA GLY A 13 4.63 -5.19 6.59
C GLY A 13 3.59 -5.59 7.63
N ARG A 14 2.46 -4.87 7.65
CA ARG A 14 1.41 -5.05 8.68
C ARG A 14 0.73 -6.41 8.62
N GLN A 15 0.61 -6.98 7.43
CA GLN A 15 -0.10 -8.25 7.18
C GLN A 15 0.71 -9.50 7.54
N LYS A 16 1.91 -9.34 8.13
CA LYS A 16 2.81 -10.44 8.54
C LYS A 16 3.10 -11.46 7.42
N SER A 17 3.09 -11.00 6.18
CA SER A 17 3.10 -11.85 4.97
C SER A 17 4.41 -11.75 4.16
N GLY A 18 5.50 -11.35 4.84
CA GLY A 18 6.85 -11.32 4.29
C GLY A 18 7.23 -10.10 3.44
N TYR A 19 6.33 -9.14 3.25
CA TYR A 19 6.67 -7.86 2.59
C TYR A 19 7.22 -6.84 3.60
N ASP A 20 7.97 -5.86 3.07
CA ASP A 20 8.56 -4.77 3.83
C ASP A 20 7.98 -3.43 3.38
N LYS A 21 7.92 -2.46 4.30
CA LYS A 21 7.47 -1.09 4.06
C LYS A 21 8.48 -0.10 4.62
N MET A 22 8.68 1.00 3.93
CA MET A 22 9.50 2.12 4.39
C MET A 22 8.67 3.40 4.28
N LEU A 23 8.46 4.10 5.40
CA LEU A 23 7.79 5.39 5.38
C LEU A 23 8.72 6.42 4.74
N ILE A 24 8.24 7.11 3.72
CA ILE A 24 8.98 8.17 3.01
C ILE A 24 8.56 9.53 3.54
N CYS A 25 7.25 9.75 3.66
CA CYS A 25 6.68 10.96 4.25
C CYS A 25 5.22 10.74 4.61
N GLY A 26 4.65 11.69 5.34
CA GLY A 26 3.23 11.72 5.67
C GLY A 26 2.90 12.98 6.44
N ALA A 27 1.63 13.35 6.46
CA ALA A 27 1.11 14.43 7.27
C ALA A 27 -0.25 14.06 7.84
N THR A 28 -0.63 14.72 8.91
CA THR A 28 -1.99 14.62 9.47
C THR A 28 -2.87 15.78 8.98
N TRP A 29 -2.28 16.93 8.64
CA TRP A 29 -2.99 18.15 8.26
C TRP A 29 -2.34 18.80 7.03
N PRO A 30 -3.10 19.41 6.09
CA PRO A 30 -4.58 19.53 6.07
C PRO A 30 -5.30 18.27 5.59
N ILE A 31 -4.56 17.32 5.01
CA ILE A 31 -5.06 16.01 4.59
C ILE A 31 -4.21 14.96 5.29
N LYS A 32 -4.85 13.98 5.94
CA LYS A 32 -4.14 12.84 6.52
C LYS A 32 -3.68 11.92 5.39
N PHE A 33 -2.37 11.86 5.17
CA PHE A 33 -1.77 11.04 4.12
C PHE A 33 -0.47 10.36 4.58
N ASP A 34 -0.14 9.26 3.91
CA ASP A 34 1.13 8.57 4.02
C ASP A 34 1.69 8.23 2.65
N THR A 35 3.02 8.15 2.55
CA THR A 35 3.71 7.63 1.38
C THR A 35 4.73 6.60 1.84
N TYR A 36 4.62 5.40 1.28
CA TYR A 36 5.51 4.29 1.56
C TYR A 36 6.19 3.80 0.30
N LEU A 37 7.44 3.39 0.43
CA LEU A 37 8.06 2.45 -0.50
C LEU A 37 7.81 1.04 0.01
N LEU A 38 7.20 0.18 -0.80
CA LEU A 38 6.93 -1.21 -0.46
C LEU A 38 7.82 -2.14 -1.26
N LYS A 39 8.35 -3.17 -0.58
CA LYS A 39 9.16 -4.23 -1.17
C LYS A 39 8.50 -5.59 -0.89
N PHE A 40 8.30 -6.34 -1.95
CA PHE A 40 7.75 -7.68 -1.94
C PHE A 40 8.84 -8.64 -2.43
N PRO A 41 9.60 -9.25 -1.51
CA PRO A 41 10.60 -10.25 -1.87
C PRO A 41 9.94 -11.55 -2.35
N GLN A 42 10.72 -12.40 -3.01
CA GLN A 42 10.29 -13.74 -3.39
C GLN A 42 9.74 -14.50 -2.16
N GLY A 43 8.61 -15.16 -2.35
CA GLY A 43 7.87 -15.87 -1.30
C GLY A 43 6.85 -15.02 -0.55
N SER A 44 6.91 -13.69 -0.63
CA SER A 44 5.91 -12.81 -0.02
C SER A 44 4.59 -12.81 -0.79
N GLU A 45 3.50 -12.56 -0.06
CA GLU A 45 2.16 -12.40 -0.60
C GLU A 45 1.37 -11.43 0.29
N ILE A 46 0.16 -11.07 -0.09
CA ILE A 46 -0.81 -10.46 0.83
C ILE A 46 -2.14 -11.13 0.54
N ALA A 47 -2.73 -11.79 1.54
CA ALA A 47 -4.05 -12.42 1.42
C ALA A 47 -5.17 -11.39 1.16
N PRO A 48 -6.34 -11.81 0.66
CA PRO A 48 -7.51 -10.95 0.53
C PRO A 48 -7.86 -10.25 1.85
N HIS A 49 -8.00 -8.93 1.79
CA HIS A 49 -8.41 -8.11 2.93
C HIS A 49 -8.95 -6.75 2.49
N THR A 50 -9.53 -6.04 3.45
CA THR A 50 -9.84 -4.61 3.39
C THR A 50 -9.08 -3.87 4.51
N ASP A 51 -8.77 -2.60 4.30
CA ASP A 51 -8.12 -1.75 5.29
C ASP A 51 -9.18 -1.06 6.16
N LYS A 52 -9.11 -1.25 7.47
CA LYS A 52 -9.98 -0.51 8.39
C LYS A 52 -9.62 0.98 8.40
N VAL A 53 -10.63 1.84 8.28
CA VAL A 53 -10.53 3.29 8.49
C VAL A 53 -11.63 3.72 9.47
N GLU A 54 -11.30 4.57 10.44
CA GLU A 54 -12.26 5.02 11.46
C GLU A 54 -13.34 5.94 10.89
N SER A 55 -12.96 6.87 10.01
CA SER A 55 -13.89 7.80 9.38
C SER A 55 -13.34 8.32 8.04
N GLY A 56 -14.24 8.81 7.20
CA GLY A 56 -13.91 9.32 5.87
C GLY A 56 -13.72 8.20 4.84
N LYS A 57 -13.17 8.59 3.69
CA LYS A 57 -12.93 7.73 2.53
C LYS A 57 -11.44 7.50 2.35
N HIS A 58 -10.95 6.28 2.53
CA HIS A 58 -9.53 5.95 2.40
C HIS A 58 -9.20 5.58 0.97
N TYR A 59 -8.29 6.32 0.33
CA TYR A 59 -7.81 6.07 -1.02
C TYR A 59 -6.36 5.65 -0.99
N ARG A 60 -5.97 4.82 -1.97
CA ARG A 60 -4.57 4.44 -2.16
C ARG A 60 -4.20 4.45 -3.64
N LEU A 61 -3.12 5.15 -3.96
CA LEU A 61 -2.47 5.19 -5.27
C LEU A 61 -1.17 4.40 -5.18
N ASN A 62 -1.11 3.25 -5.85
CA ASN A 62 0.09 2.44 -5.96
C ASN A 62 0.70 2.60 -7.35
N ILE A 63 2.00 2.92 -7.40
CA ILE A 63 2.79 3.01 -8.62
C ILE A 63 3.88 1.93 -8.57
N VAL A 64 3.77 0.93 -9.44
CA VAL A 64 4.71 -0.18 -9.55
C VAL A 64 6.01 0.31 -10.16
N LEU A 65 7.06 0.39 -9.35
CA LEU A 65 8.40 0.79 -9.76
C LEU A 65 9.11 -0.37 -10.46
N LYS A 66 8.99 -1.57 -9.89
CA LYS A 66 9.54 -2.82 -10.43
C LYS A 66 8.54 -3.95 -10.24
N LYS A 67 8.30 -4.72 -11.31
CA LYS A 67 7.52 -5.96 -11.23
C LYS A 67 8.40 -7.11 -10.77
N ALA A 68 7.78 -8.10 -10.12
CA ALA A 68 8.40 -9.40 -9.97
C ALA A 68 8.54 -10.08 -11.34
N ASP A 69 9.43 -11.05 -11.43
CA ASP A 69 9.65 -11.80 -12.68
C ASP A 69 8.50 -12.80 -12.90
N LEU A 70 7.95 -13.34 -11.80
CA LEU A 70 6.79 -14.22 -11.81
C LEU A 70 5.96 -14.06 -10.52
N GLY A 71 4.64 -13.95 -10.67
CA GLY A 71 3.71 -13.70 -9.56
C GLY A 71 3.75 -12.26 -9.04
N GLY A 72 3.26 -12.01 -7.82
CA GLY A 72 3.23 -10.67 -7.25
C GLY A 72 2.16 -9.75 -7.85
N GLU A 73 1.11 -10.32 -8.42
CA GLU A 73 0.05 -9.57 -9.08
C GLU A 73 -0.88 -8.93 -8.05
N PHE A 74 -1.20 -7.66 -8.27
CA PHE A 74 -2.22 -6.98 -7.48
C PHE A 74 -3.60 -7.34 -8.02
N ILE A 75 -4.47 -7.79 -7.13
CA ILE A 75 -5.84 -8.19 -7.47
C ILE A 75 -6.77 -7.38 -6.56
N CYS A 76 -7.75 -6.70 -7.14
CA CYS A 76 -8.71 -5.87 -6.42
C CYS A 76 -10.09 -6.06 -7.03
N SER A 77 -11.12 -6.21 -6.19
CA SER A 77 -12.48 -6.49 -6.64
C SER A 77 -13.13 -5.31 -7.37
N ASN A 78 -12.86 -4.09 -6.90
CA ASN A 78 -13.44 -2.87 -7.48
C ASN A 78 -12.42 -1.71 -7.48
N PRO A 79 -11.43 -1.73 -8.39
CA PRO A 79 -10.49 -0.62 -8.52
C PRO A 79 -11.18 0.60 -9.13
N ILE A 80 -10.75 1.81 -8.73
CA ILE A 80 -11.19 3.05 -9.37
C ILE A 80 -10.50 3.20 -10.73
N PHE A 81 -9.21 2.86 -10.79
CA PHE A 81 -8.42 2.89 -12.01
C PHE A 81 -7.27 1.88 -11.90
N GLU A 82 -7.02 1.15 -12.99
CA GLU A 82 -6.00 0.11 -13.00
C GLU A 82 -5.29 0.00 -14.36
N THR A 83 -3.96 0.07 -14.31
CA THR A 83 -3.07 -0.28 -15.42
C THR A 83 -1.99 -1.24 -14.93
N LYS A 84 -1.11 -1.68 -15.82
CA LYS A 84 0.07 -2.49 -15.44
C LYS A 84 0.99 -1.82 -14.42
N ARG A 85 1.01 -0.48 -14.33
CA ARG A 85 1.92 0.28 -13.46
C ARG A 85 1.19 1.08 -12.37
N VAL A 86 -0.04 1.52 -12.60
CA VAL A 86 -0.77 2.40 -11.68
C VAL A 86 -2.04 1.71 -11.20
N LYS A 87 -2.27 1.67 -9.89
CA LYS A 87 -3.49 1.15 -9.26
C LYS A 87 -4.05 2.23 -8.34
N LEU A 88 -5.28 2.65 -8.56
CA LEU A 88 -6.02 3.56 -7.70
C LEU A 88 -7.27 2.86 -7.23
N PHE A 89 -7.47 2.79 -5.91
CA PHE A 89 -8.58 2.07 -5.33
C PHE A 89 -8.90 2.59 -3.93
N ARG A 90 -10.03 2.11 -3.40
CA ARG A 90 -10.49 2.36 -2.04
C ARG A 90 -10.21 1.12 -1.19
N PRO A 91 -9.04 1.02 -0.52
CA PRO A 91 -8.71 -0.17 0.26
C PRO A 91 -9.70 -0.45 1.40
N ASP A 92 -10.48 0.54 1.83
CA ASP A 92 -11.48 0.43 2.89
C ASP A 92 -12.78 -0.26 2.49
N VAL A 93 -13.11 -0.29 1.20
CA VAL A 93 -14.34 -0.93 0.70
C VAL A 93 -14.09 -1.94 -0.43
N SER A 94 -12.94 -1.88 -1.09
CA SER A 94 -12.56 -2.82 -2.13
C SER A 94 -11.59 -3.86 -1.56
N GLU A 95 -12.05 -5.12 -1.46
CA GLU A 95 -11.17 -6.23 -1.13
C GLU A 95 -10.02 -6.29 -2.14
N HIS A 96 -8.81 -6.51 -1.61
CA HIS A 96 -7.61 -6.55 -2.42
C HIS A 96 -6.56 -7.49 -1.83
N GLN A 97 -5.69 -7.96 -2.70
CA GLN A 97 -4.61 -8.88 -2.37
C GLN A 97 -3.39 -8.66 -3.27
N VAL A 98 -2.29 -9.30 -2.91
CA VAL A 98 -1.12 -9.45 -3.78
C VAL A 98 -0.81 -10.93 -3.85
N SER A 99 -0.88 -11.51 -5.04
CA SER A 99 -0.54 -12.93 -5.21
C SER A 99 0.92 -13.18 -4.84
N LYS A 100 1.23 -14.44 -4.51
CA LYS A 100 2.59 -14.83 -4.13
C LYS A 100 3.61 -14.42 -5.17
N VAL A 101 4.70 -13.80 -4.73
CA VAL A 101 5.87 -13.55 -5.56
C VAL A 101 6.61 -14.87 -5.73
N ILE A 102 6.50 -15.48 -6.89
CA ILE A 102 7.12 -16.78 -7.17
C ILE A 102 8.60 -16.60 -7.51
N LYS A 103 8.94 -15.55 -8.29
CA LYS A 103 10.32 -15.25 -8.69
C LYS A 103 10.60 -13.75 -8.72
N GLY A 104 11.76 -13.36 -8.19
CA GLY A 104 12.24 -11.98 -8.24
C GLY A 104 11.70 -11.11 -7.10
N ASN A 105 11.65 -9.80 -7.33
CA ASN A 105 11.21 -8.82 -6.33
C ASN A 105 10.29 -7.78 -6.95
N ARG A 106 9.21 -7.42 -6.26
CA ARG A 106 8.30 -6.34 -6.65
C ARG A 106 8.49 -5.13 -5.75
N TYR A 107 8.56 -3.95 -6.35
CA TYR A 107 8.67 -2.68 -5.65
C TYR A 107 7.58 -1.72 -6.12
N LEU A 108 6.97 -0.99 -5.20
CA LEU A 108 6.01 0.04 -5.54
C LEU A 108 6.05 1.22 -4.56
N LEU A 109 5.76 2.40 -5.09
CA LEU A 109 5.45 3.57 -4.29
C LEU A 109 3.95 3.56 -3.98
N SER A 110 3.59 3.72 -2.73
CA SER A 110 2.22 3.62 -2.23
C SER A 110 1.84 4.89 -1.50
N ILE A 111 0.89 5.65 -2.04
CA ILE A 111 0.41 6.91 -1.47
C ILE A 111 -1.01 6.68 -0.97
N GLY A 112 -1.22 6.76 0.34
CA GLY A 112 -2.53 6.65 0.98
C GLY A 112 -3.02 7.99 1.49
N TRP A 113 -4.31 8.29 1.37
CA TRP A 113 -4.91 9.47 2.00
C TRP A 113 -6.37 9.24 2.37
N ILE A 114 -6.85 9.99 3.37
CA ILE A 114 -8.25 9.94 3.80
C ILE A 114 -8.92 11.26 3.44
N LYS A 115 -10.05 11.19 2.73
CA LYS A 115 -10.89 12.33 2.38
C LYS A 115 -12.14 12.35 3.25
N GLY A 116 -12.47 13.51 3.83
CA GLY A 116 -13.71 13.69 4.60
C GLY A 116 -13.70 13.03 5.97
N SER A 117 -12.53 12.75 6.56
CA SER A 117 -12.47 12.53 8.00
C SER A 117 -12.83 13.84 8.69
N ALA A 118 -13.74 13.80 9.68
CA ALA A 118 -13.97 14.94 10.55
C ALA A 118 -12.64 15.39 11.15
N LYS A 119 -12.49 16.71 11.33
CA LYS A 119 -11.29 17.47 11.71
C LYS A 119 -10.27 16.69 12.57
N CYS A 120 -8.99 16.82 12.20
CA CYS A 120 -7.85 16.44 13.03
C CYS A 120 -7.85 17.13 14.38
#